data_AF-A0A4S4CM87-F1
#
_entry.id   AF-A0A4S4CM87-F1
#
_cell.length_a   1.000
_cell.length_b   1.000
_cell.length_c   1.000
_cell.angle_alpha   90.00
_cell.angle_beta   90.00
_cell.angle_gamma   90.00
#
_symmetry.space_group_name_H-M   'P 1'
#
loop_
_entity.id
_entity.type
_entity.pdbx_description
1 polymer ?
#
loop_
_entity_poly.entity_id
_entity_poly.type
_entity_poly.pdbx_seq_one_letter_code
_entity_poly.pdbx_strand_id
1 'polypeptide(L)'
;MAPHPSWRFHDRYDLWVDWLERRGHTWAPHQNVLHRTFRSREDTLLHAERFISRGEFPMQRGAKGMASAAPVTLLRNRREALLSAFREAEGDGVTLIREVQFPIGEYALSVKVTCERIAAEVRATFGNAANPLRSLSGKPVKLTTLIEHPYDVLSRAEGTLEVLERGVRLGTQLQDFEGNVTVTGVPYQHATIAVSRGLLKKPLLYRYELADPPTGD
;
A
#
# COMPACT_ATOMS: atom_id res chain seq x y z
N MET A 1 -11.47 -15.12 7.92
CA MET A 1 -12.11 -15.74 6.74
C MET A 1 -11.02 -16.10 5.74
N ALA A 2 -10.92 -17.36 5.32
CA ALA A 2 -9.92 -17.78 4.34
C ALA A 2 -10.20 -17.12 2.97
N PRO A 3 -9.17 -16.83 2.15
CA PRO A 3 -9.36 -16.25 0.82
C PRO A 3 -10.12 -17.21 -0.08
N HIS A 4 -10.97 -16.66 -0.97
CA HIS A 4 -11.68 -17.46 -1.95
C HIS A 4 -10.68 -18.10 -2.93
N PRO A 5 -10.82 -19.39 -3.32
CA PRO A 5 -9.83 -20.08 -4.17
C PRO A 5 -9.56 -19.44 -5.53
N SER A 6 -10.51 -18.67 -6.07
CA SER A 6 -10.35 -17.97 -7.34
C SER A 6 -9.58 -16.66 -7.24
N TRP A 7 -9.32 -16.15 -6.03
CA TRP A 7 -8.55 -14.93 -5.83
C TRP A 7 -7.07 -15.24 -6.01
N ARG A 8 -6.50 -14.61 -7.04
CA ARG A 8 -5.06 -14.67 -7.29
C ARG A 8 -4.36 -13.60 -6.48
N PHE A 9 -3.14 -13.90 -6.07
CA PHE A 9 -2.28 -12.99 -5.35
C PHE A 9 -0.95 -12.88 -6.08
N HIS A 10 -0.35 -11.71 -6.02
CA HIS A 10 0.97 -11.43 -6.55
C HIS A 10 1.79 -10.77 -5.45
N ASP A 11 3.06 -11.14 -5.38
CA ASP A 11 3.98 -10.53 -4.44
C ASP A 11 4.55 -9.25 -5.05
N ARG A 12 4.50 -8.17 -4.28
CA ARG A 12 5.10 -6.88 -4.60
C ARG A 12 6.31 -6.70 -3.69
N TYR A 13 7.45 -6.36 -4.28
CA TYR A 13 8.67 -6.12 -3.53
C TYR A 13 9.01 -4.64 -3.56
N ASP A 14 9.22 -4.04 -2.39
CA ASP A 14 9.52 -2.63 -2.27
C ASP A 14 10.89 -2.43 -1.63
N LEU A 15 11.69 -1.55 -2.23
CA LEU A 15 12.93 -1.03 -1.68
C LEU A 15 12.67 0.36 -1.12
N TRP A 16 12.91 0.52 0.16
CA TRP A 16 12.87 1.77 0.89
C TRP A 16 14.29 2.15 1.30
N VAL A 17 14.66 3.40 1.03
CA VAL A 17 15.87 4.01 1.57
C VAL A 17 15.49 5.34 2.18
N ASP A 18 15.78 5.48 3.47
CA ASP A 18 15.41 6.64 4.25
C ASP A 18 16.60 7.14 5.07
N TRP A 19 16.69 8.46 5.20
CA TRP A 19 17.43 9.07 6.28
C TRP A 19 16.60 9.04 7.55
N LEU A 20 17.22 8.56 8.62
CA LEU A 20 16.75 8.69 9.98
C LEU A 20 17.61 9.72 10.69
N GLU A 21 17.02 10.44 11.63
CA GLU A 21 17.70 11.40 12.51
C GLU A 21 17.60 10.92 13.95
N ARG A 22 18.69 11.08 14.68
CA ARG A 22 18.76 10.70 16.09
C ARG A 22 17.94 11.69 16.92
N ARG A 23 16.92 11.19 17.60
CA ARG A 23 16.12 11.94 18.59
C ARG A 23 16.34 11.32 19.96
N GLY A 24 17.38 11.79 20.65
CA GLY A 24 17.84 11.20 21.91
C GLY A 24 18.40 9.78 21.71
N HIS A 25 17.70 8.77 22.20
CA HIS A 25 18.11 7.36 22.09
C HIS A 25 17.41 6.60 20.96
N THR A 26 16.51 7.23 20.22
CA THR A 26 15.77 6.59 19.13
C THR A 26 16.08 7.22 17.78
N TRP A 27 15.88 6.44 16.73
CA TRP A 27 15.96 6.89 15.35
C TRP A 27 14.56 7.22 14.86
N ALA A 28 14.38 8.43 14.35
CA ALA A 28 13.10 8.89 13.79
C ALA A 28 13.24 9.11 12.29
N PRO A 29 12.20 8.84 11.49
CA PRO A 29 12.20 9.18 10.07
C PRO A 29 12.50 10.66 9.85
N HIS A 30 13.47 10.95 8.97
CA HIS A 30 13.88 12.31 8.63
C HIS A 30 13.56 12.64 7.18
N GLN A 31 13.95 11.78 6.23
CA GLN A 31 13.74 12.04 4.80
C GLN A 31 13.73 10.76 3.97
N ASN A 32 12.79 10.63 3.03
CA ASN A 32 12.86 9.57 2.02
C ASN A 32 13.92 9.88 0.95
N VAL A 33 14.76 8.89 0.66
CA VAL A 33 15.83 8.96 -0.35
C VAL A 33 15.41 8.24 -1.62
N LEU A 34 14.85 7.04 -1.46
CA LEU A 34 14.39 6.20 -2.55
C LEU A 34 13.21 5.37 -2.06
N HIS A 35 12.15 5.33 -2.85
CA HIS A 35 11.15 4.29 -2.77
C HIS A 35 10.90 3.74 -4.17
N ARG A 36 11.09 2.42 -4.34
CA ARG A 36 10.89 1.77 -5.63
C ARG A 36 10.34 0.36 -5.49
N THR A 37 9.38 0.07 -6.35
CA THR A 37 8.71 -1.23 -6.45
C THR A 37 9.30 -2.10 -7.57
N PHE A 38 9.34 -3.40 -7.32
CA PHE A 38 9.84 -4.44 -8.23
C PHE A 38 8.90 -5.65 -8.28
N ARG A 39 9.09 -6.48 -9.32
CA ARG A 39 8.32 -7.71 -9.54
C ARG A 39 8.94 -8.95 -8.87
N SER A 40 10.22 -8.90 -8.54
CA SER A 40 10.94 -10.04 -7.96
C SER A 40 11.80 -9.61 -6.77
N ARG A 41 12.01 -10.54 -5.84
CA ARG A 41 12.91 -10.36 -4.70
C ARG A 41 14.33 -10.08 -5.17
N GLU A 42 14.80 -10.86 -6.14
CA GLU A 42 16.17 -10.83 -6.64
C GLU A 42 16.49 -9.48 -7.30
N ASP A 43 15.57 -8.95 -8.11
CA ASP A 43 15.75 -7.62 -8.72
C ASP A 43 15.81 -6.51 -7.67
N THR A 44 15.00 -6.62 -6.62
CA THR A 44 14.95 -5.65 -5.53
C THR A 44 16.26 -5.63 -4.76
N LEU A 45 16.76 -6.82 -4.39
CA LEU A 45 18.04 -6.98 -3.69
C LEU A 45 19.20 -6.49 -4.55
N LEU A 46 19.25 -6.88 -5.83
CA LEU A 46 20.28 -6.42 -6.77
C LEU A 46 20.25 -4.89 -6.93
N HIS A 47 19.07 -4.29 -6.98
CA HIS A 47 18.94 -2.83 -7.06
C HIS A 47 19.42 -2.15 -5.78
N ALA A 48 19.08 -2.70 -4.61
CA ALA A 48 19.55 -2.19 -3.32
C ALA A 48 21.09 -2.23 -3.25
N GLU A 49 21.71 -3.35 -3.63
CA GLU A 49 23.18 -3.48 -3.66
C GLU A 49 23.83 -2.48 -4.62
N ARG A 50 23.27 -2.30 -5.82
CA ARG A 50 23.75 -1.30 -6.79
C ARG A 50 23.58 0.13 -6.28
N PHE A 51 22.50 0.41 -5.57
CA PHE A 51 22.25 1.71 -4.94
C PHE A 51 23.29 2.00 -3.85
N ILE A 52 23.49 1.04 -2.92
CA ILE A 52 24.52 1.13 -1.87
C ILE A 52 25.93 1.30 -2.47
N SER A 53 26.25 0.54 -3.51
CA SER A 53 27.57 0.54 -4.15
C SER A 53 27.92 1.87 -4.81
N ARG A 54 26.92 2.59 -5.36
CA ARG A 54 27.12 3.97 -5.85
C ARG A 54 27.55 4.88 -4.71
N GLY A 55 26.90 4.75 -3.55
CA GLY A 55 27.29 5.44 -2.33
C GLY A 55 26.89 6.90 -2.25
N GLU A 56 26.02 7.34 -3.14
CA GLU A 56 25.48 8.70 -3.20
C GLU A 56 24.06 8.68 -2.65
N PHE A 57 23.86 9.35 -1.53
CA PHE A 57 22.59 9.36 -0.81
C PHE A 57 22.10 10.81 -0.69
N PRO A 58 21.18 11.27 -1.55
CA PRO A 58 20.70 12.66 -1.50
C PRO A 58 20.10 12.98 -0.14
N MET A 59 20.52 14.11 0.44
CA MET A 59 19.94 14.66 1.66
C MET A 59 19.62 16.14 1.41
N GLN A 60 18.38 16.54 1.65
CA GLN A 60 17.97 17.93 1.58
C GLN A 60 18.31 18.60 2.91
N ARG A 61 19.40 19.37 2.93
CA ARG A 61 19.69 20.25 4.07
C ARG A 61 19.06 21.61 3.80
N GLY A 62 17.90 21.90 4.38
CA GLY A 62 17.34 23.24 4.31
C GLY A 62 15.95 23.43 4.92
N ALA A 63 15.89 24.24 5.97
CA ALA A 63 14.69 24.95 6.37
C ALA A 63 14.40 26.08 5.36
N LYS A 64 13.13 26.19 4.94
CA LYS A 64 12.54 27.33 4.18
C LYS A 64 13.38 27.87 3.00
N GLY A 65 13.13 27.35 1.80
CA GLY A 65 13.17 28.16 0.57
C GLY A 65 14.36 27.98 -0.38
N MET A 66 15.40 27.24 -0.03
CA MET A 66 16.48 26.87 -0.98
C MET A 66 16.81 25.39 -0.85
N ALA A 67 16.08 24.55 -1.59
CA ALA A 67 16.29 23.11 -1.62
C ALA A 67 17.45 22.77 -2.58
N SER A 68 18.69 22.86 -2.10
CA SER A 68 19.81 22.17 -2.76
C SER A 68 20.01 20.82 -2.08
N ALA A 69 19.58 19.74 -2.73
CA ALA A 69 19.90 18.38 -2.28
C ALA A 69 21.37 18.10 -2.55
N ALA A 70 22.22 18.14 -1.52
CA ALA A 70 23.60 17.72 -1.65
C ALA A 70 23.68 16.20 -1.35
N PRO A 71 24.27 15.38 -2.24
CA PRO A 71 24.44 13.97 -1.95
C PRO A 71 25.44 13.77 -0.81
N VAL A 72 25.03 13.04 0.23
CA VAL A 72 25.96 12.50 1.22
C VAL A 72 26.65 11.32 0.55
N THR A 73 27.94 11.49 0.27
CA THR A 73 28.76 10.43 -0.33
C THR A 73 29.46 9.66 0.77
N LEU A 74 29.21 8.36 0.86
CA LEU A 74 29.93 7.50 1.79
C LEU A 74 31.32 7.16 1.26
N LEU A 75 32.33 7.25 2.13
CA LEU A 75 33.67 6.73 1.86
C LEU A 75 33.61 5.23 1.54
N ARG A 76 34.56 4.75 0.73
CA ARG A 76 34.58 3.36 0.23
C ARG A 76 34.42 2.31 1.34
N ASN A 77 35.19 2.42 2.42
CA ASN A 77 35.13 1.51 3.56
C ASN A 77 33.76 1.51 4.24
N ARG A 78 33.11 2.68 4.34
CA ARG A 78 31.75 2.80 4.89
C ARG A 78 30.71 2.18 3.97
N ARG A 79 30.87 2.31 2.65
CA ARG A 79 30.00 1.64 1.66
C ARG A 79 30.11 0.12 1.75
N GLU A 80 31.34 -0.39 1.83
CA GLU A 80 31.60 -1.83 1.98
C GLU A 80 30.98 -2.38 3.28
N ALA A 81 31.12 -1.63 4.39
CA ALA A 81 30.49 -1.99 5.67
C ALA A 81 28.96 -1.99 5.60
N LEU A 82 28.35 -0.97 4.99
CA LEU A 82 26.90 -0.91 4.77
C LEU A 82 26.42 -2.08 3.89
N LEU A 83 27.16 -2.41 2.83
CA LEU A 83 26.83 -3.51 1.95
C LEU A 83 26.93 -4.87 2.66
N SER A 84 27.96 -5.08 3.48
CA SER A 84 28.10 -6.30 4.30
C SER A 84 26.93 -6.42 5.27
N ALA A 85 26.67 -5.35 6.04
CA ALA A 85 25.56 -5.32 6.99
C ALA A 85 24.21 -5.54 6.31
N PHE A 86 24.00 -5.00 5.10
CA PHE A 86 22.80 -5.27 4.31
C PHE A 86 22.70 -6.73 3.87
N ARG A 87 23.81 -7.38 3.49
CA ARG A 87 23.80 -8.79 3.08
C ARG A 87 23.55 -9.75 4.23
N GLU A 88 24.05 -9.40 5.42
CA GLU A 88 23.88 -10.14 6.67
C GLU A 88 22.51 -9.89 7.31
N ALA A 89 21.86 -8.77 7.01
CA ALA A 89 20.52 -8.48 7.50
C ALA A 89 19.52 -9.51 6.99
N GLU A 90 18.72 -10.04 7.90
CA GLU A 90 17.58 -10.91 7.62
C GLU A 90 16.34 -10.31 8.29
N GLY A 91 15.23 -10.28 7.55
CA GLY A 91 13.93 -9.98 8.10
C GLY A 91 13.18 -11.24 8.55
N ASP A 92 11.89 -11.08 8.79
CA ASP A 92 10.99 -12.17 9.19
C ASP A 92 10.75 -13.22 8.07
N GLY A 93 11.21 -12.95 6.84
CA GLY A 93 11.07 -13.83 5.69
C GLY A 93 9.67 -13.86 5.07
N VAL A 94 8.72 -13.12 5.61
CA VAL A 94 7.31 -13.09 5.19
C VAL A 94 6.93 -11.71 4.64
N THR A 95 7.21 -10.65 5.38
CA THR A 95 6.91 -9.26 5.00
C THR A 95 8.15 -8.39 4.94
N LEU A 96 9.13 -8.71 5.78
CA LEU A 96 10.43 -8.08 5.81
C LEU A 96 11.46 -9.06 5.26
N ILE A 97 12.11 -8.68 4.17
CA ILE A 97 13.16 -9.51 3.58
C ILE A 97 14.49 -9.13 4.19
N ARG A 98 14.78 -7.83 4.26
CA ARG A 98 16.00 -7.28 4.85
C ARG A 98 15.75 -5.89 5.40
N GLU A 99 16.39 -5.56 6.51
CA GLU A 99 16.46 -4.20 7.02
C GLU A 99 17.81 -3.98 7.66
N VAL A 100 18.49 -2.92 7.23
CA VAL A 100 19.71 -2.47 7.86
C VAL A 100 19.57 -0.99 8.20
N GLN A 101 19.98 -0.65 9.41
CA GLN A 101 20.06 0.72 9.86
C GLN A 101 21.53 1.06 10.11
N PHE A 102 22.11 1.91 9.27
CA PHE A 102 23.54 2.19 9.27
C PHE A 102 23.83 3.60 9.80
N PRO A 103 24.39 3.74 11.01
CA PRO A 103 24.60 5.03 11.65
C PRO A 103 25.75 5.82 11.01
N ILE A 104 25.50 7.11 10.78
CA ILE A 104 26.39 8.10 10.17
C ILE A 104 26.28 9.40 10.99
N GLY A 105 26.95 9.42 12.16
CA GLY A 105 26.87 10.54 13.10
C GLY A 105 25.48 10.66 13.74
N GLU A 106 24.86 11.84 13.63
CA GLU A 106 23.50 12.12 14.13
C GLU A 106 22.39 11.60 13.20
N TYR A 107 22.76 11.05 12.04
CA TYR A 107 21.83 10.44 11.10
C TYR A 107 22.11 8.94 10.97
N ALA A 108 21.14 8.20 10.45
CA ALA A 108 21.35 6.83 9.99
C ALA A 108 20.70 6.65 8.63
N LEU A 109 21.29 5.81 7.80
CA LEU A 109 20.67 5.37 6.57
C LEU A 109 19.93 4.06 6.85
N SER A 110 18.61 4.07 6.68
CA SER A 110 17.81 2.85 6.66
C SER A 110 17.70 2.34 5.23
N VAL A 111 18.03 1.06 5.01
CA VAL A 111 17.76 0.37 3.76
C VAL A 111 16.91 -0.84 4.08
N LYS A 112 15.69 -0.84 3.56
CA LYS A 112 14.66 -1.82 3.88
C LYS A 112 14.08 -2.42 2.60
N VAL A 113 13.97 -3.75 2.57
CA VAL A 113 13.35 -4.50 1.49
C VAL A 113 12.19 -5.29 2.06
N THR A 114 10.99 -5.05 1.53
CA THR A 114 9.75 -5.69 1.98
C THR A 114 9.09 -6.50 0.87
N CYS A 115 8.27 -7.45 1.28
CA CYS A 115 7.37 -8.21 0.42
C CYS A 115 5.93 -7.98 0.90
N GLU A 116 5.07 -7.49 0.01
CA GLU A 116 3.65 -7.36 0.27
C GLU A 116 2.88 -8.25 -0.70
N ARG A 117 2.00 -9.09 -0.16
CA ARG A 117 1.13 -9.95 -0.96
C ARG A 117 -0.15 -9.22 -1.32
N ILE A 118 -0.32 -8.88 -2.59
CA ILE A 118 -1.45 -8.09 -3.08
C ILE A 118 -2.41 -9.00 -3.85
N ALA A 119 -3.70 -8.87 -3.57
CA ALA A 119 -4.71 -9.56 -4.35
C ALA A 119 -4.81 -8.95 -5.76
N ALA A 120 -5.03 -9.80 -6.76
CA ALA A 120 -5.34 -9.35 -8.11
C ALA A 120 -6.76 -8.75 -8.17
N GLU A 121 -7.00 -7.88 -9.15
CA GLU A 121 -8.36 -7.40 -9.42
C GLU A 121 -9.26 -8.57 -9.82
N VAL A 122 -10.45 -8.61 -9.23
CA VAL A 122 -11.49 -9.60 -9.48
C VAL A 122 -12.71 -8.90 -10.03
N ARG A 123 -13.24 -9.42 -11.13
CA ARG A 123 -14.54 -9.04 -11.68
C ARG A 123 -15.50 -10.23 -11.56
N ALA A 124 -16.60 -10.03 -10.83
CA ALA A 124 -17.62 -11.05 -10.61
C ALA A 124 -19.01 -10.42 -10.54
N THR A 125 -20.06 -11.24 -10.50
CA THR A 125 -21.41 -10.77 -10.19
C THR A 125 -21.64 -10.74 -8.68
N PHE A 126 -22.58 -9.91 -8.20
CA PHE A 126 -22.87 -9.78 -6.78
C PHE A 126 -23.26 -11.12 -6.12
N GLY A 127 -24.06 -11.94 -6.80
CA GLY A 127 -24.46 -13.27 -6.31
C GLY A 127 -23.31 -14.27 -6.23
N ASN A 128 -22.17 -14.01 -6.87
CA ASN A 128 -21.04 -14.93 -6.87
C ASN A 128 -20.31 -14.92 -5.51
N ALA A 129 -19.93 -16.09 -5.00
CA ALA A 129 -19.13 -16.24 -3.78
C ALA A 129 -17.73 -15.61 -3.92
N ALA A 130 -17.21 -15.52 -5.15
CA ALA A 130 -15.93 -14.89 -5.46
C ALA A 130 -15.96 -13.36 -5.51
N ASN A 131 -17.12 -12.72 -5.28
CA ASN A 131 -17.20 -11.26 -5.39
C ASN A 131 -16.22 -10.60 -4.38
N PRO A 132 -15.46 -9.57 -4.80
CA PRO A 132 -14.44 -8.98 -3.93
C PRO A 132 -15.04 -8.24 -2.74
N LEU A 133 -16.31 -7.81 -2.80
CA LEU A 133 -17.00 -7.13 -1.70
C LEU A 133 -17.13 -8.01 -0.45
N ARG A 134 -17.29 -9.34 -0.62
CA ARG A 134 -17.32 -10.30 0.49
C ARG A 134 -16.03 -10.27 1.32
N SER A 135 -14.89 -9.95 0.72
CA SER A 135 -13.61 -9.81 1.44
C SER A 135 -13.59 -8.65 2.46
N LEU A 136 -14.51 -7.69 2.30
CA LEU A 136 -14.66 -6.50 3.14
C LEU A 136 -15.73 -6.68 4.22
N SER A 137 -16.51 -7.76 4.17
CA SER A 137 -17.58 -8.01 5.16
C SER A 137 -16.99 -8.14 6.57
N GLY A 138 -17.64 -7.46 7.53
CA GLY A 138 -17.21 -7.36 8.92
C GLY A 138 -16.12 -6.31 9.19
N LYS A 139 -15.68 -5.56 8.17
CA LYS A 139 -14.63 -4.54 8.32
C LYS A 139 -15.21 -3.13 8.29
N PRO A 140 -14.55 -2.15 8.93
CA PRO A 140 -14.88 -0.75 8.74
C PRO A 140 -14.54 -0.35 7.29
N VAL A 141 -15.52 0.18 6.58
CA VAL A 141 -15.36 0.63 5.21
C VAL A 141 -15.93 2.02 5.03
N LYS A 142 -15.32 2.75 4.11
CA LYS A 142 -15.85 3.97 3.53
C LYS A 142 -16.55 3.63 2.22
N LEU A 143 -17.79 4.08 2.09
CA LEU A 143 -18.54 4.08 0.84
C LEU A 143 -18.43 5.45 0.18
N THR A 144 -18.12 5.45 -1.12
CA THR A 144 -18.18 6.61 -2.00
C THR A 144 -19.09 6.30 -3.19
N THR A 145 -20.11 7.13 -3.41
CA THR A 145 -21.02 6.99 -4.55
C THR A 145 -20.63 7.94 -5.68
N LEU A 146 -20.50 7.43 -6.92
CA LEU A 146 -20.01 8.17 -8.10
C LEU A 146 -20.94 7.96 -9.32
N ILE A 147 -20.84 8.85 -10.32
CA ILE A 147 -21.54 8.72 -11.62
C ILE A 147 -20.59 8.39 -12.77
N GLU A 148 -19.29 8.75 -12.71
CA GLU A 148 -18.29 8.29 -13.69
C GLU A 148 -16.85 8.70 -13.33
N HIS A 149 -16.65 9.96 -12.91
CA HIS A 149 -15.32 10.46 -12.56
C HIS A 149 -15.05 10.26 -11.06
N PRO A 150 -13.82 9.91 -10.63
CA PRO A 150 -13.46 9.82 -9.21
C PRO A 150 -13.71 11.09 -8.38
N TYR A 151 -14.00 12.24 -9.02
CA TYR A 151 -14.31 13.50 -8.35
C TYR A 151 -15.81 13.83 -8.31
N ASP A 152 -16.65 13.08 -9.02
CA ASP A 152 -18.11 13.26 -9.03
C ASP A 152 -18.75 12.52 -7.85
N VAL A 153 -18.35 12.92 -6.65
CA VAL A 153 -18.80 12.32 -5.40
C VAL A 153 -20.21 12.80 -5.07
N LEU A 154 -21.18 11.89 -5.11
CA LEU A 154 -22.56 12.18 -4.72
C LEU A 154 -22.77 12.08 -3.21
N SER A 155 -22.16 11.08 -2.59
CA SER A 155 -22.32 10.82 -1.17
C SER A 155 -21.13 10.03 -0.62
N ARG A 156 -20.92 10.16 0.69
CA ARG A 156 -19.99 9.36 1.46
C ARG A 156 -20.68 8.83 2.71
N ALA A 157 -20.36 7.60 3.07
CA ALA A 157 -20.76 6.99 4.32
C ALA A 157 -19.61 6.14 4.84
N GLU A 158 -19.59 5.87 6.13
CA GLU A 158 -18.59 5.01 6.76
C GLU A 158 -19.27 4.14 7.81
N GLY A 159 -18.78 2.91 7.98
CA GLY A 159 -19.27 2.00 8.99
C GLY A 159 -18.78 0.57 8.76
N THR A 160 -19.22 -0.35 9.61
CA THR A 160 -18.95 -1.77 9.40
C THR A 160 -19.81 -2.30 8.26
N LEU A 161 -19.18 -2.90 7.26
CA LEU A 161 -19.88 -3.52 6.13
C LEU A 161 -20.43 -4.89 6.50
N GLU A 162 -21.67 -5.18 6.16
CA GLU A 162 -22.22 -6.52 6.13
C GLU A 162 -22.72 -6.85 4.72
N VAL A 163 -22.23 -7.94 4.14
CA VAL A 163 -22.70 -8.42 2.83
C VAL A 163 -23.80 -9.45 3.04
N LEU A 164 -25.00 -9.12 2.57
CA LEU A 164 -26.20 -9.96 2.64
C LEU A 164 -26.40 -10.68 1.29
N GLU A 165 -27.40 -11.56 1.21
CA GLU A 165 -27.70 -12.29 -0.04
C GLU A 165 -28.15 -11.37 -1.19
N ARG A 166 -28.90 -10.31 -0.87
CA ARG A 166 -29.54 -9.41 -1.86
C ARG A 166 -29.07 -7.96 -1.76
N GLY A 167 -27.99 -7.70 -1.02
CA GLY A 167 -27.57 -6.33 -0.77
C GLY A 167 -26.45 -6.22 0.25
N VAL A 168 -26.14 -5.00 0.64
CA VAL A 168 -25.20 -4.73 1.74
C VAL A 168 -25.79 -3.80 2.76
N ARG A 169 -25.31 -3.93 3.98
CA ARG A 169 -25.56 -3.00 5.06
C ARG A 169 -24.28 -2.29 5.43
N LEU A 170 -24.34 -0.97 5.59
CA LEU A 170 -23.25 -0.16 6.09
C LEU A 170 -23.75 0.64 7.29
N GLY A 171 -23.42 0.17 8.50
CA GLY A 171 -24.05 0.69 9.71
C GLY A 171 -25.57 0.52 9.67
N THR A 172 -26.31 1.64 9.61
CA THR A 172 -27.78 1.64 9.50
C THR A 172 -28.30 1.71 8.06
N GLN A 173 -27.44 1.95 7.08
CA GLN A 173 -27.84 2.09 5.67
C GLN A 173 -27.91 0.71 5.01
N LEU A 174 -29.06 0.39 4.41
CA LEU A 174 -29.25 -0.81 3.60
C LEU A 174 -29.28 -0.45 2.12
N GLN A 175 -28.59 -1.22 1.29
CA GLN A 175 -28.57 -1.07 -0.16
C GLN A 175 -28.82 -2.42 -0.82
N ASP A 176 -29.84 -2.50 -1.66
CA ASP A 176 -30.20 -3.72 -2.37
C ASP A 176 -29.54 -3.75 -3.76
N PHE A 177 -29.04 -4.92 -4.13
CA PHE A 177 -28.42 -5.17 -5.42
C PHE A 177 -28.97 -6.45 -6.05
N GLU A 178 -29.23 -6.41 -7.35
CA GLU A 178 -29.53 -7.63 -8.10
C GLU A 178 -28.29 -8.54 -8.16
N GLY A 179 -28.50 -9.85 -8.10
CA GLY A 179 -27.40 -10.83 -8.06
C GLY A 179 -26.51 -10.82 -9.31
N ASN A 180 -26.99 -10.30 -10.44
CA ASN A 180 -26.28 -10.16 -11.71
C ASN A 180 -25.43 -8.88 -11.80
N VAL A 181 -25.54 -7.95 -10.85
CA VAL A 181 -24.80 -6.68 -10.88
C VAL A 181 -23.30 -6.95 -10.85
N THR A 182 -22.55 -6.23 -11.69
CA THR A 182 -21.10 -6.38 -11.75
C THR A 182 -20.44 -5.75 -10.53
N VAL A 183 -19.57 -6.51 -9.89
CA VAL A 183 -18.69 -6.10 -8.81
C VAL A 183 -17.25 -6.29 -9.27
N THR A 184 -16.47 -5.20 -9.24
CA THR A 184 -15.05 -5.20 -9.61
C THR A 184 -14.23 -4.63 -8.46
N GLY A 185 -13.08 -5.22 -8.13
CA GLY A 185 -12.17 -4.63 -7.17
C GLY A 185 -11.07 -5.57 -6.72
N VAL A 186 -10.27 -5.10 -5.76
CA VAL A 186 -9.14 -5.84 -5.19
C VAL A 186 -9.54 -6.39 -3.82
N PRO A 187 -9.61 -7.72 -3.64
CA PRO A 187 -9.93 -8.33 -2.35
C PRO A 187 -9.09 -7.75 -1.21
N TYR A 188 -9.74 -7.54 -0.07
CA TYR A 188 -9.19 -6.94 1.15
C TYR A 188 -8.69 -5.50 1.01
N GLN A 189 -9.02 -4.80 -0.07
CA GLN A 189 -8.70 -3.38 -0.24
C GLN A 189 -9.95 -2.57 -0.58
N HIS A 190 -10.59 -2.89 -1.72
CA HIS A 190 -11.76 -2.16 -2.19
C HIS A 190 -12.62 -3.00 -3.15
N ALA A 191 -13.89 -2.62 -3.29
CA ALA A 191 -14.81 -3.18 -4.26
C ALA A 191 -15.76 -2.10 -4.79
N THR A 192 -16.05 -2.13 -6.09
CA THR A 192 -16.94 -1.21 -6.77
C THR A 192 -18.10 -1.98 -7.39
N ILE A 193 -19.32 -1.56 -7.09
CA ILE A 193 -20.55 -2.10 -7.66
C ILE A 193 -21.06 -1.12 -8.71
N ALA A 194 -21.32 -1.58 -9.93
CA ALA A 194 -21.84 -0.76 -11.02
C ALA A 194 -23.33 -1.04 -11.27
N VAL A 195 -24.20 -0.13 -10.83
CA VAL A 195 -25.66 -0.26 -10.94
C VAL A 195 -26.18 0.51 -12.15
N SER A 196 -26.80 -0.19 -13.09
CA SER A 196 -27.43 0.42 -14.27
C SER A 196 -28.60 1.32 -13.86
N ARG A 197 -28.75 2.47 -14.53
CA ARG A 197 -29.87 3.39 -14.33
C ARG A 197 -30.86 3.40 -15.51
N GLY A 198 -30.71 2.46 -16.45
CA GLY A 198 -31.45 2.38 -17.70
C GLY A 198 -30.58 2.59 -18.94
N LEU A 199 -31.11 2.27 -20.12
CA LEU A 199 -30.39 2.15 -21.41
C LEU A 199 -29.56 3.37 -21.84
N LEU A 200 -29.89 4.57 -21.37
CA LEU A 200 -29.22 5.83 -21.75
C LEU A 200 -28.59 6.57 -20.56
N LYS A 201 -28.68 6.01 -19.34
CA LYS A 201 -28.16 6.65 -18.14
C LYS A 201 -26.87 5.96 -17.72
N LYS A 202 -25.86 6.78 -17.41
CA LYS A 202 -24.59 6.31 -16.85
C LYS A 202 -24.85 5.53 -15.56
N PRO A 203 -24.13 4.42 -15.32
CA PRO A 203 -24.31 3.63 -14.11
C PRO A 203 -23.91 4.43 -12.86
N LEU A 204 -24.57 4.15 -11.74
CA LEU A 204 -24.10 4.57 -10.42
C LEU A 204 -23.00 3.61 -9.95
N LEU A 205 -21.89 4.15 -9.47
CA LEU A 205 -20.79 3.36 -8.93
C LEU A 205 -20.77 3.51 -7.41
N TYR A 206 -20.87 2.40 -6.70
CA TYR A 206 -20.73 2.34 -5.24
C TYR A 206 -19.38 1.72 -4.91
N ARG A 207 -18.42 2.54 -4.51
CA ARG A 207 -17.06 2.11 -4.16
C ARG A 207 -16.94 1.98 -2.65
N TYR A 208 -16.68 0.76 -2.19
CA TYR A 208 -16.40 0.41 -0.79
C TYR A 208 -14.89 0.23 -0.66
N GLU A 209 -14.28 0.92 0.29
CA GLU A 209 -12.84 0.87 0.56
C GLU A 209 -12.65 0.64 2.05
N LEU A 210 -11.62 -0.10 2.45
CA LEU A 210 -11.28 -0.15 3.87
C LEU A 210 -11.09 1.27 4.41
N ALA A 211 -11.71 1.55 5.55
CA ALA A 211 -11.38 2.76 6.29
C ALA A 211 -9.94 2.60 6.81
N ASP A 212 -9.16 3.67 6.72
CA ASP A 212 -7.86 3.69 7.37
C ASP A 212 -8.06 3.41 8.88
N PRO A 213 -7.17 2.63 9.52
CA PRO A 213 -7.20 2.56 10.98
C PRO A 213 -7.13 4.00 11.51
N PRO A 214 -7.86 4.34 12.58
CA PRO A 214 -7.77 5.67 13.14
C PRO A 214 -6.29 5.96 13.39
N THR A 215 -5.76 6.97 12.70
CA THR A 215 -4.46 7.53 13.02
C THR A 215 -4.57 8.02 14.45
N GLY A 216 -4.03 7.23 15.38
CA GLY A 216 -3.88 7.64 16.76
C GLY A 216 -2.88 8.79 16.80
N ASP A 217 -3.41 10.00 16.83
CA ASP A 217 -2.70 11.18 17.36
C ASP A 217 -2.72 11.13 18.90
#